data_AF-A0A6J5EXL7-F1
#
_entry.id   AF-A0A6J5EXL7-F1
#
_cell.length_a   1.000
_cell.length_b   1.000
_cell.length_c   1.000
_cell.angle_alpha   90.00
_cell.angle_beta   90.00
_cell.angle_gamma   90.00
#
_symmetry.space_group_name_H-M   'P 1'
#
loop_
_entity.id
_entity.type
_entity.pdbx_description
1 polymer ?
#
loop_
_entity_poly.entity_id
_entity_poly.type
_entity_poly.pdbx_seq_one_letter_code
_entity_poly.pdbx_strand_id
1 'polypeptide(L)'
;MELLENHWQAAVNRPADVSSAVDRVLIIAYRKKRKESQRQFWARFGVTQSRGSRFESGAEIPAPVSILLGLYFSKTVNDGDLGKAGRVMSGEARELINLDQ
;
A
#
# COMPACT_ATOMS: atom_id res chain seq x y z
N MET A 1 -42.00 -14.26 -4.73
CA MET A 1 -41.01 -14.21 -5.82
C MET A 1 -41.08 -12.81 -6.39
N GLU A 2 -39.91 -12.19 -6.60
CA GLU A 2 -39.71 -10.90 -7.29
C GLU A 2 -40.26 -9.66 -6.55
N LEU A 3 -39.59 -8.52 -6.47
CA LEU A 3 -38.36 -8.03 -7.09
C LEU A 3 -37.69 -7.07 -6.10
N LEU A 4 -36.40 -7.26 -5.87
CA LEU A 4 -35.55 -6.35 -5.12
C LEU A 4 -35.28 -5.13 -6.04
N GLU A 5 -36.12 -4.11 -5.97
CA GLU A 5 -35.85 -2.84 -6.63
C GLU A 5 -34.74 -2.10 -5.88
N ASN A 6 -33.53 -2.32 -6.37
CA ASN A 6 -32.32 -1.59 -6.00
C ASN A 6 -32.47 -0.11 -6.34
N HIS A 7 -33.05 0.66 -5.41
CA HIS A 7 -33.09 2.11 -5.49
C HIS A 7 -31.73 2.71 -5.06
N TRP A 8 -30.69 2.47 -5.85
CA TRP A 8 -29.42 3.20 -5.70
C TRP A 8 -29.65 4.65 -6.16
N GLN A 9 -30.21 5.47 -5.26
CA GLN A 9 -30.37 6.90 -5.49
C GLN A 9 -28.99 7.53 -5.62
N ALA A 10 -28.81 8.19 -6.76
CA ALA A 10 -27.62 8.93 -7.12
C ALA A 10 -27.27 9.96 -6.03
N ALA A 11 -26.19 9.69 -5.29
CA ALA A 11 -25.50 10.68 -4.48
C ALA A 11 -24.73 11.65 -5.40
N VAL A 12 -25.46 12.53 -6.06
CA VAL A 12 -24.94 13.78 -6.64
C VAL A 12 -24.53 14.67 -5.46
N ASN A 13 -23.32 15.23 -5.54
CA ASN A 13 -22.66 16.06 -4.51
C ASN A 13 -22.17 15.32 -3.25
N ARG A 14 -21.10 14.54 -3.39
CA ARG A 14 -20.11 14.45 -2.32
C ARG A 14 -18.96 15.41 -2.68
N PRO A 15 -18.71 16.49 -1.92
CA PRO A 15 -17.50 17.28 -2.11
C PRO A 15 -16.30 16.33 -1.98
N ALA A 16 -15.31 16.51 -2.87
CA ALA A 16 -14.11 15.67 -2.96
C ALA A 16 -13.62 15.23 -1.58
N ASP A 17 -13.68 13.92 -1.38
CA ASP A 17 -13.49 13.21 -0.12
C ASP A 17 -12.17 13.59 0.56
N VAL A 18 -12.30 14.36 1.63
CA VAL A 18 -11.21 14.64 2.56
C VAL A 18 -11.13 13.50 3.58
N SER A 19 -10.63 12.31 3.21
CA SER A 19 -10.04 11.40 4.21
C SER A 19 -9.26 10.18 3.68
N SER A 20 -8.08 10.00 4.28
CA SER A 20 -7.41 8.72 4.59
C SER A 20 -6.43 8.03 3.61
N ALA A 21 -5.95 8.69 2.56
CA ALA A 21 -4.73 8.25 1.87
C ALA A 21 -3.57 9.16 2.27
N VAL A 22 -2.44 8.58 2.68
CA VAL A 22 -1.21 9.35 2.89
C VAL A 22 -0.95 10.20 1.65
N ASP A 23 -0.84 11.51 1.82
CA ASP A 23 -0.67 12.45 0.71
C ASP A 23 0.55 12.05 -0.13
N ARG A 24 0.34 11.83 -1.44
CA ARG A 24 1.39 11.54 -2.42
C ARG A 24 2.56 12.51 -2.31
N VAL A 25 2.29 13.79 -2.07
CA VAL A 25 3.33 14.81 -1.90
C VAL A 25 4.19 14.48 -0.68
N LEU A 26 3.57 14.10 0.44
CA LEU A 26 4.26 13.69 1.66
C LEU A 26 5.07 12.40 1.46
N ILE A 27 4.53 11.41 0.73
CA ILE A 27 5.24 10.17 0.39
C ILE A 27 6.53 10.49 -0.38
N ILE A 28 6.43 11.28 -1.45
CA ILE A 28 7.56 11.66 -2.30
C ILE A 28 8.59 12.48 -1.51
N ALA A 29 8.13 13.46 -0.73
CA ALA A 29 9.00 14.30 0.09
C ALA A 29 9.76 13.48 1.13
N TYR A 30 9.07 12.56 1.83
CA TYR A 30 9.70 11.67 2.80
C TYR A 30 10.77 10.77 2.17
N ARG A 31 10.45 10.11 1.04
CA ARG A 31 11.42 9.28 0.33
C ARG A 31 12.66 10.08 -0.08
N LYS A 32 12.45 11.27 -0.67
CA LYS A 32 13.55 12.16 -1.09
C LYS A 32 14.39 12.63 0.10
N LYS A 33 13.76 12.97 1.22
CA LYS A 33 14.45 13.35 2.47
C LYS A 33 15.35 12.23 2.99
N ARG A 34 14.92 10.97 2.86
CA ARG A 34 15.74 9.77 3.19
C ARG A 34 16.77 9.39 2.13
N LYS A 35 16.82 10.11 0.99
CA LYS A 35 17.70 9.84 -0.16
C LYS A 35 17.54 8.42 -0.71
N GLU A 36 16.32 7.89 -0.66
CA GLU A 36 16.04 6.54 -1.12
C GLU A 36 15.56 6.54 -2.58
N SER A 37 16.02 5.55 -3.34
CA SER A 37 15.45 5.26 -4.66
C SER A 37 14.00 4.78 -4.53
N GLN A 38 13.21 4.90 -5.60
CA GLN A 38 11.86 4.33 -5.66
C GLN A 38 11.88 2.83 -5.35
N ARG A 39 12.85 2.07 -5.90
CA ARG A 39 13.01 0.65 -5.61
C ARG A 39 13.16 0.39 -4.10
N GLN A 40 14.09 1.09 -3.45
CA GLN A 40 14.34 0.90 -2.02
C GLN A 40 13.12 1.27 -1.17
N PHE A 41 12.45 2.37 -1.51
CA PHE A 41 11.29 2.83 -0.75
C PHE A 41 10.10 1.90 -0.87
N TRP A 42 9.70 1.61 -2.10
CA TRP A 42 8.49 0.86 -2.42
C TRP A 42 8.61 -0.64 -2.12
N ALA A 43 9.83 -1.20 -2.13
CA ALA A 43 10.05 -2.60 -1.79
C ALA A 43 9.58 -2.97 -0.37
N ARG A 44 9.60 -2.02 0.58
CA ARG A 44 9.08 -2.24 1.95
C ARG A 44 7.61 -2.62 1.99
N PHE A 45 6.86 -2.15 1.01
CA PHE A 45 5.42 -2.32 0.91
C PHE A 45 5.04 -3.39 -0.13
N GLY A 46 6.01 -4.21 -0.56
CA GLY A 46 5.80 -5.22 -1.60
C GLY A 46 5.58 -4.64 -3.00
N VAL A 47 5.97 -3.38 -3.22
CA VAL A 47 5.73 -2.67 -4.48
C VAL A 47 7.02 -2.62 -5.32
N THR A 48 6.91 -3.00 -6.59
CA THR A 48 8.04 -2.92 -7.54
C THR A 48 8.39 -1.47 -7.89
N GLN A 49 9.61 -1.21 -8.36
CA GLN A 49 10.03 0.15 -8.72
C GLN A 49 9.12 0.78 -9.79
N SER A 50 8.74 0.04 -10.84
CA SER A 50 7.88 0.55 -11.91
C SER A 50 6.47 0.88 -11.43
N ARG A 51 5.90 0.07 -10.52
CA ARG A 51 4.62 0.37 -9.87
C ARG A 51 4.72 1.60 -8.95
N GLY A 52 5.77 1.69 -8.14
CA GLY A 52 6.04 2.84 -7.29
C GLY A 52 6.19 4.14 -8.07
N SER A 53 6.86 4.10 -9.23
CA SER A 53 6.97 5.25 -10.13
C SER A 53 5.61 5.76 -10.61
N ARG A 54 4.69 4.83 -10.93
CA ARG A 54 3.32 5.18 -11.33
C ARG A 54 2.56 5.85 -10.19
N PHE A 55 2.67 5.33 -8.97
CA PHE A 55 2.05 5.94 -7.79
C PHE A 55 2.56 7.37 -7.55
N GLU A 56 3.87 7.59 -7.65
CA GLU A 56 4.45 8.95 -7.53
C GLU A 56 4.03 9.88 -8.66
N SER A 57 3.63 9.32 -9.81
CA SER A 57 3.11 10.05 -10.98
C SER A 57 1.60 10.27 -10.96
N GLY A 58 0.89 9.79 -9.93
CA GLY A 58 -0.54 10.02 -9.74
C GLY A 58 -1.45 8.84 -10.09
N ALA A 59 -0.90 7.64 -10.34
CA ALA A 59 -1.72 6.44 -10.41
C ALA A 59 -2.31 6.11 -9.03
N GLU A 60 -3.50 5.51 -9.02
CA GLU A 60 -4.16 5.07 -7.81
C GLU A 60 -3.28 4.07 -7.03
N ILE A 61 -3.16 4.30 -5.72
CA ILE A 61 -2.49 3.39 -4.80
C ILE A 61 -3.53 2.40 -4.26
N PRO A 62 -3.37 1.09 -4.47
CA PRO A 62 -4.30 0.09 -3.97
C PRO A 62 -4.48 0.20 -2.45
N ALA A 63 -5.72 0.00 -1.97
CA ALA A 63 -6.07 0.13 -0.56
C ALA A 63 -5.11 -0.59 0.42
N PRO A 64 -4.65 -1.84 0.16
CA PRO A 64 -3.68 -2.49 1.05
C PRO A 64 -2.37 -1.71 1.21
N VAL A 65 -1.86 -1.11 0.14
CA VAL A 65 -0.62 -0.31 0.17
C VAL A 65 -0.87 1.00 0.92
N SER A 66 -2.01 1.64 0.71
CA SER A 66 -2.41 2.86 1.43
C SER A 66 -2.52 2.65 2.94
N ILE A 67 -3.08 1.51 3.37
CA ILE A 67 -3.14 1.12 4.79
C ILE A 67 -1.73 0.98 5.38
N LEU A 68 -0.84 0.26 4.70
CA LEU A 68 0.54 0.07 5.18
C LEU A 68 1.32 1.38 5.26
N LEU A 69 1.15 2.27 4.27
CA LEU A 69 1.72 3.61 4.30
C LEU A 69 1.18 4.39 5.51
N GLY A 70 -0.14 4.35 5.74
CA GLY A 70 -0.77 4.98 6.90
C GLY A 70 -0.14 4.54 8.22
N LEU A 71 -0.04 3.23 8.44
CA LEU A 71 0.58 2.62 9.63
C LEU A 71 2.05 3.02 9.78
N TYR A 72 2.79 3.14 8.67
CA TYR A 72 4.20 3.48 8.70
C TYR A 72 4.43 4.96 9.03
N PHE A 73 3.60 5.85 8.49
CA PHE A 73 3.68 7.29 8.76
C PHE A 73 3.13 7.65 10.15
N SER A 74 2.16 6.91 10.67
CA SER A 74 1.68 7.03 12.06
C SER A 74 2.64 6.42 13.09
N LYS A 75 3.74 5.81 12.64
CA LYS A 75 4.74 5.11 13.49
C LYS A 75 4.18 3.89 14.22
N THR A 76 3.05 3.35 13.77
CA THR A 76 2.48 2.09 14.27
C THR A 76 3.31 0.90 13.82
N VAL A 77 3.88 0.96 12.61
CA VAL A 77 4.87 -0.01 12.09
C VAL A 77 6.14 0.70 11.64
N ASN A 78 7.27 0.01 11.70
CA ASN A 78 8.57 0.52 11.24
C ASN A 78 9.24 -0.41 10.22
N ASP A 79 10.44 -0.04 9.76
CA ASP A 79 11.22 -0.81 8.77
C ASP A 79 11.47 -2.26 9.23
N GLY A 80 11.65 -2.49 10.54
CA GLY A 80 11.85 -3.81 11.12
C GLY A 80 10.59 -4.68 11.07
N ASP A 81 9.41 -4.11 11.32
CA ASP A 81 8.13 -4.84 11.26
C ASP A 81 7.83 -5.27 9.82
N LEU A 82 7.97 -4.35 8.87
CA LEU A 82 7.80 -4.64 7.44
C LEU A 82 8.85 -5.63 6.92
N GLY A 83 10.09 -5.53 7.39
CA GLY A 83 11.16 -6.47 7.06
C GLY A 83 10.89 -7.88 7.59
N LYS A 84 10.35 -8.03 8.80
CA LYS A 84 9.91 -9.32 9.35
C LYS A 84 8.77 -9.91 8.51
N ALA A 85 7.74 -9.11 8.23
CA ALA A 85 6.61 -9.52 7.40
C ALA A 85 7.07 -10.01 6.00
N GLY A 86 7.99 -9.29 5.37
CA GLY A 86 8.55 -9.69 4.07
C GLY A 86 9.30 -11.03 4.10
N ARG A 87 9.98 -11.36 5.20
CA ARG A 87 10.69 -12.65 5.35
C ARG A 87 9.73 -13.83 5.49
N VAL A 88 8.67 -13.67 6.27
CA VAL A 88 7.57 -14.66 6.39
C VAL A 88 7.02 -14.98 5.00
N MET A 89 6.89 -13.96 4.14
CA MET A 89 6.39 -14.14 2.78
C MET A 89 7.43 -14.70 1.78
N SER A 90 8.75 -14.54 2.01
CA SER A 90 9.79 -14.92 1.03
C SER A 90 10.50 -16.26 1.27
N GLY A 91 10.47 -16.83 2.49
CA GLY A 91 11.21 -18.07 2.78
C GLY A 91 11.61 -18.27 4.26
N GLU A 92 10.71 -18.20 5.23
CA GLU A 92 10.03 -19.40 5.76
C GLU A 92 9.11 -20.11 4.76
N ALA A 93 8.53 -19.39 3.80
CA ALA A 93 7.73 -19.91 2.69
C ALA A 93 8.42 -20.93 1.76
N ARG A 94 9.71 -21.23 1.97
CA ARG A 94 10.53 -22.17 1.16
C ARG A 94 11.05 -23.37 1.95
N GLU A 95 11.16 -23.31 3.27
CA GLU A 95 11.58 -24.46 4.09
C GLU A 95 10.47 -25.52 4.21
N LEU A 96 9.20 -25.12 4.16
CA LEU A 96 8.06 -26.05 4.16
C LEU A 96 7.81 -26.78 2.83
N ILE A 97 8.38 -26.29 1.72
CA ILE A 97 8.20 -26.92 0.40
C ILE A 97 9.21 -28.07 0.18
N ASN A 98 10.29 -28.11 0.98
CA ASN A 98 11.40 -29.08 0.83
C ASN A 98 11.44 -30.18 1.91
N LEU A 99 10.44 -30.29 2.78
CA LEU A 99 10.38 -31.34 3.82
C LEU A 99 9.50 -32.54 3.45
N ASP A 100 8.84 -32.50 2.29
CA ASP A 100 8.01 -33.59 1.75
C ASP A 100 8.56 -34.17 0.43
N GLN A 101 9.88 -34.07 0.18
CA GLN A 101 10.57 -34.78 -0.90
C GLN A 101 11.70 -35.66 -0.38
#